data_AF-A0A916E7T5-F1
#
_entry.id   AF-A0A916E7T5-F1
#
_cell.length_a   1.000
_cell.length_b   1.000
_cell.length_c   1.000
_cell.angle_alpha   90.00
_cell.angle_beta   90.00
_cell.angle_gamma   90.00
#
_symmetry.space_group_name_H-M   'P 1'
#
loop_
_entity.id
_entity.type
_entity.pdbx_description
1 polymer ?
#
loop_
_entity_poly.entity_id
_entity_poly.type
_entity_poly.pdbx_seq_one_letter_code
_entity_poly.pdbx_strand_id
1 'polypeptide(L)'
;MKKYLDHLETTNNNMKTLYESENPAREPSNNCNIHLISKCNEEIDSRYCILDFDLANREVFDFVDLNLYISNDSIKKHNFICDIQLSVPTGLYR
;
A
#
# COMPACT_ATOMS: atom_id res chain seq x y z
N MET A 1 14.78 36.11 -27.51
CA MET A 1 13.90 34.93 -27.71
C MET A 1 14.65 33.61 -27.82
N LYS A 2 15.86 33.56 -28.42
CA LYS A 2 16.62 32.31 -28.60
C LYS A 2 16.86 31.50 -27.30
N LYS A 3 17.34 32.16 -26.23
CA LYS A 3 17.52 31.54 -24.90
C LYS A 3 16.27 30.87 -24.32
N TYR A 4 15.08 31.41 -24.63
CA TYR A 4 13.82 30.83 -24.15
C TYR A 4 13.45 29.56 -24.92
N LEU A 5 13.62 29.59 -26.25
CA LEU A 5 13.46 28.43 -27.11
C LEU A 5 14.43 27.30 -26.73
N ASP A 6 15.71 27.62 -26.57
CA ASP A 6 16.74 26.64 -26.19
C ASP A 6 16.42 26.00 -24.83
N HIS A 7 15.92 26.79 -23.87
CA HIS A 7 15.50 26.27 -22.57
C HIS A 7 14.27 25.38 -22.66
N LEU A 8 13.27 25.77 -23.47
CA LEU A 8 12.05 25.00 -23.67
C LEU A 8 12.35 23.65 -24.33
N GLU A 9 13.20 23.65 -25.34
CA GLU A 9 13.64 22.44 -26.05
C GLU A 9 14.42 21.49 -25.13
N THR A 10 15.34 22.03 -24.33
CA THR A 10 16.10 21.24 -23.33
C THR A 10 15.16 20.61 -22.30
N THR A 11 14.17 21.37 -21.81
CA THR A 11 13.21 20.88 -20.81
C THR A 11 12.33 19.76 -21.39
N ASN A 12 11.83 19.94 -22.61
CA ASN A 12 11.03 18.93 -23.29
C ASN A 12 11.80 17.65 -23.55
N ASN A 13 13.06 17.76 -24.00
CA ASN A 13 13.91 16.60 -24.25
C ASN A 13 14.18 15.83 -22.96
N ASN A 14 14.49 16.53 -21.86
CA ASN A 14 14.68 15.88 -20.55
C ASN A 14 13.42 15.15 -20.05
N MET A 15 12.25 15.78 -20.18
CA MET A 15 10.97 15.16 -19.80
C MET A 15 10.65 13.93 -20.66
N LYS A 16 10.94 14.00 -21.96
CA LYS A 16 10.76 12.87 -22.87
C LYS A 16 11.68 11.70 -22.51
N THR A 17 12.94 11.97 -22.18
CA THR A 17 13.88 10.93 -21.74
C THR A 17 13.42 10.25 -20.45
N LEU A 18 12.84 10.98 -19.50
CA LEU A 18 12.27 10.38 -18.28
C LEU A 18 11.03 9.54 -18.59
N TYR A 19 10.14 10.02 -19.46
CA TYR A 19 8.92 9.31 -19.84
C TYR A 19 9.21 8.01 -20.61
N GLU A 20 10.23 8.03 -21.47
CA GLU A 20 10.65 6.88 -22.27
C GLU A 20 11.65 5.97 -21.54
N SER A 21 12.09 6.32 -20.32
CA SER A 21 13.02 5.47 -19.58
C SER A 21 12.31 4.24 -19.02
N GLU A 22 12.88 3.07 -19.24
CA GLU A 22 12.46 1.82 -18.58
C GLU A 22 12.85 1.78 -17.10
N ASN A 23 13.63 2.77 -16.63
CA ASN A 23 13.94 2.93 -15.24
C ASN A 23 12.67 3.36 -14.49
N PRO A 24 12.26 2.62 -13.45
CA PRO A 24 11.12 3.04 -12.65
C PRO A 24 11.47 4.40 -12.04
N ALA A 25 10.53 5.35 -12.15
CA ALA A 25 10.71 6.72 -11.64
C ALA A 25 10.99 6.79 -10.12
N ARG A 26 10.83 5.65 -9.42
CA ARG A 26 11.14 5.45 -8.00
C ARG A 26 11.74 4.06 -7.81
N GLU A 27 12.63 3.93 -6.83
CA GLU A 27 13.20 2.64 -6.44
C GLU A 27 12.08 1.71 -5.92
N PRO A 28 11.91 0.48 -6.47
CA PRO A 28 10.85 -0.44 -6.05
C PRO A 28 10.93 -0.81 -4.56
N SER A 29 12.15 -0.87 -4.02
CA SER A 29 12.46 -1.12 -2.60
C SER A 29 11.90 -0.04 -1.66
N ASN A 30 11.84 1.22 -2.11
CA ASN A 30 11.34 2.35 -1.32
C ASN A 30 9.82 2.54 -1.42
N ASN A 31 9.13 1.72 -2.22
CA ASN A 31 7.71 1.91 -2.53
C ASN A 31 6.78 0.97 -1.76
N CYS A 32 7.32 0.09 -0.90
CA CYS A 32 6.50 -0.68 0.03
C CYS A 32 6.18 0.20 1.23
N ASN A 33 5.14 1.03 1.13
CA ASN A 33 4.55 1.71 2.28
C ASN A 33 3.88 0.62 3.15
N ILE A 34 4.69 -0.11 3.91
CA ILE A 34 4.21 -1.10 4.87
C ILE A 34 3.68 -0.33 6.07
N HIS A 35 2.37 -0.39 6.27
CA HIS A 35 1.73 0.08 7.48
C HIS A 35 1.76 -1.04 8.52
N LEU A 36 2.51 -0.82 9.61
CA LEU A 36 2.58 -1.78 10.70
C LEU A 36 1.35 -1.63 11.60
N ILE A 37 0.60 -2.72 11.71
CA ILE A 37 -0.54 -2.87 12.61
C ILE A 37 -0.01 -3.46 13.90
N SER A 38 -0.15 -2.70 14.97
CA SER A 38 0.19 -3.16 16.32
C SER A 38 -0.82 -4.20 16.78
N LYS A 39 -0.39 -5.15 17.60
CA LYS A 39 -1.30 -6.06 18.28
C LYS A 39 -2.35 -5.25 19.07
N CYS A 40 -3.62 -5.57 18.85
CA CYS A 40 -4.72 -5.08 19.66
C CYS A 40 -4.69 -5.77 21.03
N ASN A 41 -4.77 -4.96 22.10
CA ASN A 41 -4.80 -5.44 23.48
C ASN A 41 -6.22 -5.49 24.06
N GLU A 42 -7.20 -5.00 23.32
CA GLU A 42 -8.62 -4.98 23.70
C GLU A 42 -9.36 -6.14 23.03
N GLU A 43 -10.64 -6.28 23.35
CA GLU A 43 -11.51 -7.23 22.66
C GLU A 43 -11.67 -6.81 21.19
N ILE A 44 -11.34 -7.73 20.28
CA ILE A 44 -11.37 -7.48 18.84
C ILE A 44 -12.83 -7.39 18.38
N ASP A 45 -13.15 -6.36 17.60
CA ASP A 45 -14.47 -6.24 16.99
C ASP A 45 -14.79 -7.48 16.14
N SER A 46 -16.00 -8.01 16.33
CA SER A 46 -16.62 -9.09 15.54
C SER A 46 -16.34 -9.06 14.04
N ARG A 47 -16.21 -7.86 13.45
CA ARG A 47 -15.92 -7.66 12.03
C ARG A 47 -14.55 -8.19 11.61
N TYR A 48 -13.59 -8.25 12.51
CA TYR A 48 -12.23 -8.71 12.25
C TYR A 48 -11.97 -10.14 12.70
N CYS A 49 -12.87 -10.76 13.47
CA CYS A 49 -12.64 -12.08 14.08
C CYS A 49 -12.24 -13.17 13.08
N ILE A 50 -12.81 -13.18 11.87
CA ILE A 50 -12.47 -14.19 10.85
C ILE A 50 -11.04 -13.98 10.33
N LEU A 51 -10.70 -12.73 9.97
CA LEU A 51 -9.36 -12.37 9.51
C LEU A 51 -8.32 -12.62 10.61
N ASP A 52 -8.64 -12.24 11.84
CA ASP A 52 -7.77 -12.43 13.00
C ASP A 52 -7.51 -13.91 13.27
N PHE A 53 -8.56 -14.73 13.27
CA PHE A 53 -8.44 -16.17 13.44
C PHE A 53 -7.57 -16.78 12.33
N ASP A 54 -7.78 -16.41 11.08
CA ASP A 54 -6.99 -16.93 9.96
C ASP A 54 -5.51 -16.53 10.06
N LEU A 55 -5.22 -15.30 10.47
CA LEU A 55 -3.84 -14.83 10.66
C LEU A 55 -3.17 -15.48 11.88
N ALA A 56 -3.90 -15.68 12.97
CA ALA A 56 -3.38 -16.31 14.19
C ALA A 56 -3.03 -17.80 14.00
N ASN A 57 -3.70 -18.49 13.07
CA ASN A 57 -3.46 -19.90 12.78
C ASN A 57 -2.45 -20.15 11.65
N ARG A 58 -1.94 -19.09 11.00
CA ARG A 58 -0.94 -19.20 9.92
C ARG A 58 0.49 -19.22 10.46
N GLU A 59 1.38 -19.73 9.63
CA GLU A 59 2.81 -19.67 9.90
C GLU A 59 3.32 -18.21 9.85
N VAL A 60 4.44 -17.96 10.53
CA VAL A 60 5.08 -16.64 10.53
C VAL A 60 5.51 -16.30 9.10
N PHE A 61 5.18 -15.09 8.64
CA PHE A 61 5.47 -14.56 7.29
C PHE A 61 4.58 -15.11 6.15
N ASP A 62 3.39 -15.60 6.45
CA ASP A 62 2.40 -15.91 5.42
C ASP A 62 1.61 -14.67 4.96
N PHE A 63 1.07 -14.72 3.74
CA PHE A 63 0.36 -13.63 3.10
C PHE A 63 -1.12 -13.94 2.93
N VAL A 64 -1.96 -12.94 3.23
CA VAL A 64 -3.41 -13.05 3.12
C VAL A 64 -3.93 -11.91 2.26
N ASP A 65 -4.74 -12.24 1.26
CA ASP A 65 -5.45 -11.23 0.49
C ASP A 65 -6.59 -10.64 1.33
N LEU A 66 -6.39 -9.39 1.75
CA LEU A 66 -7.35 -8.66 2.56
C LEU A 66 -8.70 -8.48 1.84
N ASN A 67 -8.73 -8.50 0.51
CA ASN A 67 -9.98 -8.36 -0.26
C ASN A 67 -10.95 -9.53 -0.03
N LEU A 68 -10.48 -10.67 0.49
CA LEU A 68 -11.35 -11.80 0.83
C LEU A 68 -12.27 -11.52 2.03
N TYR A 69 -11.92 -10.53 2.87
CA TYR A 69 -12.62 -10.22 4.12
C TYR A 69 -13.39 -8.90 4.05
N ILE A 70 -13.14 -8.09 3.02
CA ILE A 70 -13.68 -6.73 2.90
C ILE A 70 -14.79 -6.68 1.85
N SER A 71 -15.81 -5.87 2.13
CA SER A 71 -16.86 -5.50 1.17
C SER A 71 -16.30 -4.76 -0.06
N ASN A 72 -16.89 -4.99 -1.24
CA ASN A 72 -16.54 -4.27 -2.48
C ASN A 72 -16.88 -2.76 -2.44
N ASP A 73 -17.70 -2.34 -1.47
CA ASP A 73 -17.99 -0.93 -1.21
C ASP A 73 -16.73 -0.17 -0.73
N SER A 74 -16.38 0.90 -1.44
CA SER A 74 -15.15 1.66 -1.20
C SER A 74 -15.09 2.34 0.17
N ILE A 75 -16.22 2.83 0.68
CA ILE A 75 -16.30 3.50 1.98
C ILE A 75 -16.13 2.48 3.09
N LYS A 76 -16.85 1.35 3.01
CA LYS A 76 -16.72 0.26 3.99
C LYS A 76 -15.31 -0.31 4.00
N LYS A 77 -14.69 -0.44 2.83
CA LYS A 77 -13.29 -0.88 2.70
C LYS A 77 -12.31 0.07 3.37
N HIS A 78 -12.47 1.37 3.14
CA HIS A 78 -11.61 2.36 3.77
C HIS A 78 -11.71 2.30 5.29
N ASN A 79 -12.94 2.32 5.83
CA ASN A 79 -13.15 2.27 7.28
C ASN A 79 -12.61 0.97 7.90
N PHE A 80 -12.80 -0.17 7.22
CA PHE A 80 -12.26 -1.45 7.69
C PHE A 80 -10.73 -1.44 7.78
N ILE A 81 -10.04 -0.85 6.80
CA ILE A 81 -8.57 -0.77 6.78
C ILE A 81 -8.06 0.21 7.85
N CYS A 82 -8.72 1.36 7.99
CA CYS A 82 -8.31 2.38 8.96
C CYS A 82 -8.45 1.91 10.40
N ASP A 83 -9.49 1.15 10.71
CA ASP A 83 -9.82 0.71 12.08
C ASP A 83 -9.46 -0.77 12.31
N ILE A 84 -8.50 -1.31 11.56
CA ILE A 84 -8.16 -2.73 11.61
C ILE A 84 -7.63 -3.14 12.99
N GLN A 85 -8.17 -4.23 13.55
CA GLN A 85 -7.79 -4.76 14.85
C GLN A 85 -7.40 -6.23 14.71
N LEU A 86 -6.17 -6.57 15.11
CA LEU A 86 -5.62 -7.92 15.01
C LEU A 86 -4.89 -8.29 16.31
N SER A 87 -5.02 -9.54 16.73
CA SER A 87 -4.32 -10.14 17.89
C SER A 87 -2.85 -10.42 17.61
N VAL A 88 -2.46 -10.40 16.33
CA VAL A 88 -1.08 -10.59 15.86
C VAL A 88 -0.54 -9.31 15.19
N PRO A 89 0.72 -8.93 15.45
CA PRO A 89 1.35 -7.84 14.72
C PRO A 89 1.44 -8.15 13.23
N THR A 90 0.94 -7.26 12.39
CA THR A 90 0.80 -7.50 10.94
C THR A 90 1.31 -6.33 10.13
N GLY A 91 1.95 -6.59 9.00
CA GLY A 91 2.30 -5.58 8.02
C GLY A 91 1.25 -5.51 6.91
N LEU A 92 0.69 -4.33 6.66
CA LEU A 92 -0.21 -4.06 5.54
C LEU A 92 0.57 -3.38 4.42
N TYR A 93 0.54 -3.93 3.21
CA TYR A 93 1.20 -3.38 2.03
C TYR A 93 0.27 -3.37 0.82
N ARG A 94 0.64 -2.61 -0.22
CA ARG A 94 -0.13 -2.42 -1.45
C ARG A 94 0.64 -2.92 -2.67
#